data_AF-A0A9P9SQ31-F1
#
_entry.id   AF-A0A9P9SQ31-F1
#
_cell.length_a   1.000
_cell.length_b   1.000
_cell.length_c   1.000
_cell.angle_alpha   90.00
_cell.angle_beta   90.00
_cell.angle_gamma   90.00
#
_symmetry.space_group_name_H-M   'P 1'
#
loop_
_entity.id
_entity.type
_entity.pdbx_description
1 polymer ?
#
loop_
_entity_poly.entity_id
_entity_poly.type
_entity_poly.pdbx_seq_one_letter_code
_entity_poly.pdbx_strand_id
1 'polypeptide(L)'
;MDDLLDSDTGYILEVRLHVLDYGKKDLEYGNHSKIKKIFTPPNVVKVLEDEFESHRGKVMVSQCADRVMADKVRREVQRRMNKRVRLVELDFQPSLRETRWPLSNDMEFKCKG
;
A
#
# COMPACT_ATOMS: atom_id res chain seq x y z
N MET A 1 4.64 -1.70 -13.75
CA MET A 1 5.01 -1.07 -12.45
C MET A 1 6.47 -0.66 -12.46
N ASP A 2 7.36 -1.48 -13.02
CA ASP A 2 8.77 -1.14 -13.20
C ASP A 2 8.98 0.18 -13.97
N ASP A 3 8.28 0.38 -15.11
CA ASP A 3 8.36 1.65 -15.85
C ASP A 3 7.99 2.89 -15.02
N LEU A 4 7.02 2.75 -14.09
CA LEU A 4 6.62 3.83 -13.17
C LEU A 4 7.72 4.10 -12.15
N LEU A 5 8.33 3.03 -11.62
CA LEU A 5 9.42 3.15 -10.66
C LEU A 5 10.68 3.71 -11.31
N ASP A 6 10.99 3.32 -12.55
CA ASP A 6 12.11 3.88 -13.31
C ASP A 6 11.91 5.37 -13.63
N SER A 7 10.66 5.76 -13.92
CA SER A 7 10.29 7.17 -14.14
C SER A 7 10.39 8.04 -12.88
N ASP A 8 10.41 7.46 -11.68
CA ASP A 8 10.59 8.19 -10.43
C ASP A 8 12.07 8.58 -10.21
N THR A 9 12.51 9.66 -10.86
CA THR A 9 13.88 10.18 -10.73
C THR A 9 14.10 10.98 -9.45
N GLY A 10 13.03 11.38 -8.75
CA GLY A 10 13.09 12.27 -7.59
C GLY A 10 13.06 11.56 -6.24
N TYR A 11 12.99 10.22 -6.23
CA TYR A 11 12.70 9.43 -5.03
C TYR A 11 11.39 9.88 -4.35
N ILE A 12 10.41 10.24 -5.17
CA ILE A 12 9.10 10.69 -4.71
C ILE A 12 8.30 9.49 -4.19
N LEU A 13 8.52 8.31 -4.77
CA LEU A 13 7.79 7.09 -4.45
C LEU A 13 8.63 6.19 -3.54
N GLU A 14 8.18 6.05 -2.29
CA GLU A 14 8.65 4.96 -1.43
C GLU A 14 7.67 3.78 -1.49
N VAL A 15 8.13 2.64 -2.02
CA VAL A 15 7.33 1.42 -2.12
C VAL A 15 7.88 0.33 -1.20
N ARG A 16 7.06 -0.08 -0.23
CA ARG A 16 7.37 -1.16 0.72
C ARG A 16 6.42 -2.35 0.48
N LEU A 17 6.99 -3.52 0.24
CA LEU A 17 6.23 -4.76 0.06
C LEU A 17 6.39 -5.65 1.29
N HIS A 18 5.31 -5.80 2.06
CA HIS A 18 5.27 -6.67 3.23
C HIS A 18 4.80 -8.08 2.86
N VAL A 19 5.66 -9.08 3.04
CA VAL A 19 5.42 -10.48 2.66
C VAL A 19 5.36 -11.36 3.91
N LEU A 20 4.24 -12.04 4.13
CA LEU A 20 4.03 -12.93 5.29
C LEU A 20 4.39 -14.39 4.98
N ASP A 21 4.18 -14.84 3.74
CA ASP A 21 4.39 -16.23 3.31
C ASP A 21 5.70 -16.37 2.51
N TYR A 22 6.83 -16.14 3.16
CA TYR A 22 8.14 -16.35 2.54
C TYR A 22 8.44 -17.86 2.43
N GLY A 23 8.74 -18.35 1.22
CA GLY A 23 9.13 -19.75 0.98
C GLY A 23 8.11 -20.62 0.23
N LYS A 24 6.95 -20.09 -0.17
CA LYS A 24 6.13 -20.72 -1.22
C LYS A 24 6.90 -20.59 -2.54
N LYS A 25 7.32 -21.73 -3.10
CA LYS A 25 8.32 -21.84 -4.18
C LYS A 25 7.98 -21.14 -5.50
N ASP A 26 6.76 -20.63 -5.66
CA ASP A 26 6.23 -20.20 -6.96
C ASP A 26 5.79 -18.71 -7.00
N LEU A 27 6.11 -17.90 -5.99
CA LEU A 27 5.78 -16.47 -6.00
C LEU A 27 7.05 -15.62 -6.20
N GLU A 28 7.29 -15.23 -7.46
CA GLU A 28 8.22 -14.16 -7.78
C GLU A 28 7.62 -12.82 -7.35
N TYR A 29 8.04 -12.34 -6.18
CA TYR A 29 7.78 -10.96 -5.78
C TYR A 29 8.64 -10.05 -6.66
N GLY A 30 8.03 -9.06 -7.34
CA GLY A 30 8.70 -8.14 -8.25
C GLY A 30 10.11 -7.75 -7.79
N ASN A 31 11.09 -7.82 -8.69
CA ASN A 31 12.52 -7.73 -8.36
C ASN A 31 13.10 -6.31 -8.54
N HIS A 32 12.24 -5.31 -8.72
CA HIS A 32 12.66 -3.94 -8.93
C HIS A 32 13.44 -3.39 -7.74
N SER A 33 14.58 -2.75 -8.00
CA SER A 33 15.53 -2.26 -6.99
C SER A 33 14.93 -1.23 -6.02
N LYS A 34 13.93 -0.47 -6.47
CA LYS A 34 13.20 0.51 -5.66
C LYS A 34 12.13 -0.08 -4.74
N ILE A 35 11.81 -1.37 -4.86
CA ILE A 35 10.84 -2.03 -3.98
C ILE A 35 11.56 -2.61 -2.77
N LYS A 36 11.27 -2.06 -1.58
CA LYS A 36 11.81 -2.59 -0.33
C LYS A 36 10.95 -3.75 0.15
N LYS A 37 11.48 -4.97 0.02
CA LYS A 37 10.84 -6.20 0.51
C LYS A 37 11.06 -6.34 2.02
N ILE A 38 9.98 -6.55 2.77
CA ILE A 38 9.97 -6.66 4.22
C ILE A 38 9.22 -7.94 4.59
N PHE A 39 9.88 -8.85 5.30
CA PHE A 39 9.32 -10.16 5.64
C PHE A 39 8.62 -10.18 7.01
N THR A 40 7.83 -9.14 7.26
CA THR A 40 7.06 -8.98 8.49
C THR A 40 5.72 -8.30 8.20
N PRO A 41 4.69 -8.49 9.05
CA PRO A 41 3.42 -7.80 8.89
C PRO A 41 3.61 -6.27 8.85
N PRO A 42 2.84 -5.55 8.02
CA PRO A 42 2.90 -4.10 7.98
C PRO A 42 2.44 -3.51 9.31
N ASN A 43 3.28 -2.66 9.91
CA ASN A 43 2.88 -1.82 11.03
C ASN A 43 2.40 -0.47 10.49
N VAL A 44 1.13 -0.41 10.10
CA VAL A 44 0.51 0.79 9.52
C VAL A 44 0.51 1.98 10.47
N VAL A 45 0.46 1.77 11.79
CA VAL A 45 0.52 2.84 12.78
C VAL A 45 1.87 3.54 12.69
N LYS A 46 2.95 2.76 12.73
CA LYS A 46 4.31 3.31 12.62
C LYS A 46 4.52 4.05 11.29
N VAL A 47 4.03 3.50 10.18
CA VAL A 47 4.13 4.15 8.87
C VAL A 47 3.45 5.53 8.89
N LEU A 48 2.25 5.63 9.47
CA LEU A 48 1.54 6.90 9.56
C LEU A 48 2.22 7.88 10.53
N GLU A 49 2.74 7.40 11.66
CA GLU A 49 3.46 8.25 12.62
C GLU A 49 4.73 8.82 12.00
N ASP A 50 5.55 8.00 11.35
CA ASP A 50 6.76 8.42 10.65
C ASP A 50 6.43 9.49 9.58
N GLU A 51 5.34 9.31 8.82
CA GLU A 51 4.89 10.25 7.79
C GLU A 51 4.41 11.59 8.40
N PHE A 52 3.60 11.54 9.45
CA PHE A 52 3.09 12.75 10.10
C PHE A 52 4.18 13.56 10.81
N GLU A 53 5.24 12.91 11.26
CA GLU A 53 6.37 13.57 11.95
C GLU A 53 7.38 14.16 10.96
N SER A 54 7.61 13.50 9.83
CA SER A 54 8.57 13.93 8.81
C SER A 54 8.01 15.00 7.86
N HIS A 55 6.72 14.94 7.52
CA HIS A 55 6.12 15.85 6.54
C HIS A 55 5.43 17.06 7.18
N ARG A 56 5.88 18.27 6.81
CA ARG A 56 5.27 19.54 7.25
C ARG A 56 4.06 19.98 6.41
N GLY A 57 3.79 19.30 5.31
CA GLY A 57 2.76 19.63 4.31
C GLY A 57 1.35 19.15 4.66
N LYS A 58 0.45 19.20 3.68
CA LYS A 58 -0.84 18.51 3.76
C LYS A 58 -0.62 17.03 3.42
N VAL A 59 -1.22 16.13 4.19
CA VAL A 59 -1.09 14.68 4.02
C VAL A 59 -2.46 14.10 3.65
N MET A 60 -2.49 13.35 2.55
CA MET A 60 -3.66 12.58 2.14
C MET A 60 -3.36 11.10 2.35
N VAL A 61 -4.18 10.44 3.16
CA VAL A 61 -4.10 8.99 3.37
C VAL A 61 -5.21 8.34 2.55
N SER A 62 -4.83 7.49 1.62
CA SER A 62 -5.74 6.65 0.83
C SER A 62 -5.48 5.19 1.16
N GLN A 63 -6.57 4.42 1.34
CA GLN A 63 -6.46 3.01 1.71
C GLN A 63 -7.42 2.14 0.92
N CYS A 64 -6.98 0.92 0.63
CA CYS A 64 -7.73 -0.17 0.03
C CYS A 64 -7.31 -1.45 0.77
N ALA A 65 -8.05 -1.82 1.82
CA ALA A 65 -7.65 -2.89 2.73
C ALA A 65 -8.88 -3.60 3.34
N ASP A 66 -8.64 -4.75 3.96
CA ASP A 66 -9.67 -5.42 4.75
C ASP A 66 -10.16 -4.54 5.92
N ARG A 67 -11.33 -4.88 6.46
CA ARG A 67 -11.99 -4.10 7.51
C ARG A 67 -11.11 -3.89 8.74
N VAL A 68 -10.35 -4.89 9.19
CA VAL A 68 -9.53 -4.79 10.40
C VAL A 68 -8.38 -3.81 10.18
N MET A 69 -7.72 -3.88 9.03
CA MET A 69 -6.64 -2.95 8.69
C MET A 69 -7.18 -1.52 8.46
N ALA A 70 -8.29 -1.41 7.72
CA ALA A 70 -8.95 -0.14 7.45
C ALA A 70 -9.38 0.57 8.75
N ASP A 71 -9.92 -0.18 9.72
CA ASP A 71 -10.32 0.34 11.03
C ASP A 71 -9.12 0.80 11.87
N LYS A 72 -7.94 0.17 11.72
CA LYS A 72 -6.71 0.61 12.41
C LYS A 72 -6.20 1.93 11.84
N VAL A 73 -6.08 2.03 10.51
CA VAL A 73 -5.66 3.26 9.84
C VAL A 73 -6.64 4.39 10.16
N ARG A 74 -7.95 4.16 10.06
CA ARG A 74 -8.97 5.16 10.39
C ARG A 74 -8.79 5.72 11.79
N ARG A 75 -8.63 4.85 12.79
CA ARG A 75 -8.41 5.26 14.19
C ARG A 75 -7.15 6.11 14.34
N GLU A 76 -6.06 5.72 13.70
CA GLU A 76 -4.79 6.44 13.82
C GLU A 76 -4.84 7.81 13.14
N VAL A 77 -5.37 7.88 11.93
CA VAL A 77 -5.53 9.14 11.20
C VAL A 77 -6.49 10.08 11.94
N GLN A 78 -7.59 9.56 12.50
CA GLN A 78 -8.52 10.35 13.31
C GLN A 78 -7.87 10.89 14.59
N ARG A 79 -7.01 10.10 15.25
CA ARG A 79 -6.28 10.53 16.47
C ARG A 79 -5.38 11.74 16.19
N ARG A 80 -4.77 11.82 15.01
CA ARG A 80 -3.86 12.90 14.61
C ARG A 80 -4.50 13.92 13.65
N MET A 81 -5.82 13.88 13.51
CA MET A 81 -6.57 14.70 12.57
C MET A 81 -6.40 16.19 12.88
N ASN A 82 -5.96 16.96 11.89
CA ASN A 82 -5.90 18.42 11.96
C ASN A 82 -6.18 19.04 10.58
N LYS A 83 -6.09 20.38 10.47
CA LYS A 83 -6.35 21.10 9.20
C LYS A 83 -5.47 20.66 8.01
N ARG A 84 -4.39 19.93 8.23
CA ARG A 84 -3.44 19.47 7.22
C ARG A 84 -3.63 18.01 6.80
N VAL A 85 -4.38 17.22 7.55
CA VAL A 85 -4.58 15.80 7.24
C VAL A 85 -5.92 15.65 6.51
N ARG A 86 -6.03 14.65 5.61
CA ARG A 86 -7.31 14.21 5.02
C ARG A 86 -7.28 12.69 4.85
N LEU A 87 -8.32 12.02 5.32
CA LEU A 87 -8.54 10.59 5.07
C LEU A 87 -9.50 10.43 3.89
N VAL A 88 -9.13 9.61 2.91
CA VAL A 88 -10.00 9.21 1.80
C VAL A 88 -10.05 7.69 1.79
N GLU A 89 -11.22 7.13 2.09
CA GLU A 89 -11.45 5.69 2.05
C GLU A 89 -11.87 5.32 0.64
N LEU A 90 -11.15 4.39 0.02
CA LEU A 90 -11.54 3.83 -1.26
C LEU A 90 -12.37 2.57 -1.03
N ASP A 91 -13.45 2.43 -1.76
CA ASP A 91 -14.30 1.24 -1.67
C ASP A 91 -13.51 0.00 -2.11
N PHE A 92 -13.31 -0.92 -1.17
CA PHE A 92 -12.70 -2.21 -1.46
C PHE A 92 -13.75 -3.12 -2.13
N GLN A 93 -13.67 -3.26 -3.45
CA GLN A 93 -14.31 -4.34 -4.19
C GLN A 93 -13.25 -5.15 -4.94
N PRO A 94 -12.56 -6.11 -4.29
CA PRO A 94 -11.90 -7.13 -5.07
C PRO A 94 -13.01 -7.83 -5.85
N SER A 95 -12.89 -7.89 -7.17
CA SER A 95 -13.76 -8.80 -7.92
C SER A 95 -13.61 -10.16 -7.27
N LEU A 96 -14.72 -10.75 -6.82
CA LEU A 96 -14.86 -12.19 -6.61
C LEU A 96 -14.60 -12.87 -7.96
N ARG A 97 -13.36 -12.81 -8.46
CA ARG A 97 -12.90 -13.72 -9.48
C ARG A 97 -12.73 -15.02 -8.74
N GLU A 98 -13.74 -15.86 -8.96
CA GLU A 98 -13.75 -17.28 -8.73
C GLU A 98 -12.32 -17.85 -8.73
N THR A 99 -12.10 -18.73 -7.78
CA THR A 99 -10.91 -19.50 -7.45
C THR A 99 -10.49 -20.44 -8.60
N ARG A 100 -10.29 -19.90 -9.82
CA ARG A 100 -9.70 -20.51 -10.99
C ARG A 100 -8.95 -19.43 -11.77
N TRP A 101 -7.79 -19.02 -11.26
CA TRP A 101 -6.83 -18.29 -12.07
C TRP A 101 -6.05 -19.28 -12.95
N PRO A 102 -6.12 -19.21 -14.28
CA PRO A 102 -4.97 -19.60 -15.09
C PRO A 102 -3.91 -18.51 -14.99
N LEU A 103 -2.67 -18.94 -14.83
CA LEU A 103 -1.45 -18.13 -14.87
C LEU A 103 -1.47 -17.19 -16.08
N SER A 104 -1.77 -15.92 -15.89
CA SER A 104 -1.42 -14.84 -16.83
C SER A 104 -1.11 -13.58 -16.04
N ASN A 105 0.01 -12.98 -16.39
CA ASN A 105 0.86 -12.14 -15.54
C ASN A 105 0.43 -10.67 -15.40
N ASP A 106 -0.86 -10.36 -15.51
CA ASP A 106 -1.30 -8.97 -15.51
C ASP A 106 -2.12 -8.64 -14.25
N MET A 107 -1.42 -8.22 -13.19
CA MET A 107 -2.05 -7.50 -12.09
C MET A 107 -2.32 -6.04 -12.51
N GLU A 108 -3.40 -5.82 -13.27
CA GLU A 108 -3.92 -4.48 -13.52
C GLU A 108 -4.63 -3.92 -12.28
N PHE A 109 -4.00 -2.98 -11.58
CA PHE A 109 -4.67 -2.17 -10.55
C PHE A 109 -5.52 -1.09 -11.24
N LYS A 110 -6.83 -1.33 -11.41
CA LYS A 110 -7.79 -0.31 -11.83
C LYS A 110 -8.66 0.10 -10.65
N CYS A 111 -8.35 1.25 -10.05
CA CYS A 111 -9.27 1.95 -9.15
C CYS A 111 -10.25 2.77 -10.02
N LYS A 112 -11.56 2.56 -9.86
CA LYS A 112 -12.56 3.44 -10.46
C LYS A 112 -12.68 4.71 -9.61
N GLY A 113 -12.66 5.86 -10.27
CA GLY A 113 -12.88 7.18 -9.67
C GLY A 113 -14.35 7.48 -9.40
#